data_AF-A0A7J5Y640-F1
#
_entry.id   AF-A0A7J5Y640-F1
#
_cell.length_a   1.000
_cell.length_b   1.000
_cell.length_c   1.000
_cell.angle_alpha   90.00
_cell.angle_beta   90.00
_cell.angle_gamma   90.00
#
_symmetry.space_group_name_H-M   'P 1'
#
loop_
_entity.id
_entity.type
_entity.pdbx_description
1 polymer ?
#
loop_
_entity_poly.entity_id
_entity_poly.type
_entity_poly.pdbx_seq_one_letter_code
_entity_poly.pdbx_strand_id
1 'polypeptide(L)'
;MNLDSSVNIEQRWDLEMYVDITQDTWEDIFTEANLGLEERSKTYLLRILLTVALKCITIKWLKPEPPTYNCWIQRVWDIHHMEQITYLLRLQKNILIKRWAPVMHLLIQ
;
A
#
# COMPACT_ATOMS: atom_id res chain seq x y z
N MET A 1 1.98 14.45 -7.31
CA MET A 1 2.58 14.16 -5.99
C MET A 1 3.89 14.94 -5.96
N ASN A 2 4.11 15.81 -4.97
CA ASN A 2 5.30 16.65 -4.96
C ASN A 2 6.49 15.84 -4.43
N LEU A 3 7.67 15.94 -5.05
CA LEU A 3 8.84 15.12 -4.71
C LEU A 3 9.19 15.26 -3.21
N ASP A 4 8.98 16.46 -2.67
CA ASP A 4 9.18 16.86 -1.29
C ASP A 4 8.28 16.10 -0.29
N SER A 5 7.06 15.75 -0.70
CA SER A 5 6.14 14.94 0.10
C SER A 5 6.50 13.46 0.10
N SER A 6 7.22 12.98 -0.91
CA SER A 6 7.71 11.59 -0.98
C SER A 6 8.88 11.38 -0.03
N VAL A 7 9.85 12.29 -0.07
CA VAL A 7 11.07 12.27 0.76
C VAL A 7 10.73 12.34 2.26
N ASN A 8 9.71 13.12 2.62
CA ASN A 8 9.28 13.26 4.01
C ASN A 8 8.69 11.96 4.60
N ILE A 9 8.05 11.14 3.75
CA ILE A 9 7.43 9.88 4.17
C ILE A 9 8.49 8.78 4.30
N GLU A 10 9.47 8.75 3.39
CA GLU A 10 10.62 7.83 3.39
C GLU A 10 11.51 8.03 4.62
N GLN A 11 11.97 9.26 4.89
CA GLN A 11 12.79 9.58 6.07
C GLN A 11 12.09 9.25 7.39
N ARG A 12 10.76 9.44 7.42
CA ARG A 12 9.94 9.14 8.59
C ARG A 12 9.73 7.64 8.75
N TRP A 13 9.67 6.89 7.66
CA TRP A 13 9.65 5.43 7.67
C TRP A 13 10.94 4.86 8.24
N ASP A 14 12.10 5.34 7.78
CA ASP A 14 13.42 4.86 8.22
C ASP A 14 13.66 5.12 9.72
N LEU A 15 13.23 6.29 10.20
CA LEU A 15 13.34 6.68 11.61
C LEU A 15 12.40 5.89 12.54
N GLU A 16 11.19 5.59 12.11
CA GLU A 16 10.17 4.96 12.97
C GLU A 16 10.23 3.43 12.98
N MET A 17 10.77 2.78 11.93
CA MET A 17 10.67 1.33 11.77
C MET A 17 11.92 0.54 12.16
N TYR A 18 13.13 1.11 12.11
CA TYR A 18 14.40 0.34 12.25
C TYR A 18 14.40 -0.93 11.37
N VAL A 19 13.66 -0.89 10.27
CA VAL A 19 13.52 -1.95 9.26
C VAL A 19 13.84 -1.26 7.96
N ASP A 20 15.00 -1.65 7.41
CA ASP A 20 15.52 -1.18 6.13
C ASP A 20 14.66 -1.84 5.04
N ILE A 21 13.59 -1.18 4.60
CA ILE A 21 13.00 -1.51 3.31
C ILE A 21 14.07 -1.09 2.32
N THR A 22 14.80 -2.05 1.75
CA THR A 22 15.86 -1.74 0.79
C THR A 22 15.31 -0.80 -0.27
N GLN A 23 16.07 0.23 -0.62
CA GLN A 23 15.71 1.22 -1.66
C GLN A 23 15.12 0.54 -2.89
N ASP A 24 15.68 -0.60 -3.28
CA ASP A 24 15.24 -1.45 -4.39
C ASP A 24 13.78 -1.92 -4.24
N THR A 25 13.35 -2.32 -3.04
CA THR A 25 11.96 -2.74 -2.76
C THR A 25 11.00 -1.55 -2.86
N TRP A 26 11.43 -0.37 -2.41
CA TRP A 26 10.64 0.85 -2.51
C TRP A 26 10.51 1.31 -3.97
N GLU A 27 11.61 1.28 -4.71
CA GLU A 27 11.64 1.58 -6.14
C GLU A 27 10.83 0.56 -6.95
N ASP A 28 10.84 -0.71 -6.59
CA ASP A 28 10.00 -1.76 -7.20
C ASP A 28 8.52 -1.46 -6.96
N ILE A 29 8.09 -1.17 -5.73
CA ILE A 29 6.71 -0.77 -5.41
C ILE A 29 6.30 0.46 -6.22
N PHE A 30 7.19 1.44 -6.34
CA PHE A 30 6.92 2.68 -7.07
C PHE A 30 6.86 2.46 -8.59
N THR A 31 7.68 1.56 -9.12
CA THR A 31 7.78 1.24 -10.55
C THR A 31 6.64 0.33 -11.00
N GLU A 32 6.31 -0.70 -10.23
CA GLU A 32 5.17 -1.59 -10.41
C GLU A 32 3.85 -0.80 -10.36
N ALA A 33 3.68 0.08 -9.37
CA ALA A 33 2.55 0.99 -9.32
C ALA A 33 2.51 1.94 -10.52
N ASN A 34 3.65 2.25 -11.14
CA ASN A 34 3.76 3.11 -12.32
C ASN A 34 3.57 2.42 -13.68
N LEU A 35 3.48 1.10 -13.74
CA LEU A 35 3.27 0.39 -15.00
C LEU A 35 1.77 0.12 -15.25
N GLY A 36 1.22 0.70 -16.34
CA GLY A 36 -0.06 0.27 -16.92
C GLY A 36 -1.37 0.87 -16.37
N LEU A 37 -1.32 1.83 -15.45
CA LEU A 37 -2.52 2.48 -14.88
C LEU A 37 -2.64 3.97 -15.25
N GLU A 38 -3.87 4.46 -15.39
CA GLU A 38 -4.15 5.91 -15.37
C GLU A 38 -3.64 6.51 -14.05
N GLU A 39 -3.03 7.70 -14.10
CA GLU A 39 -2.38 8.39 -12.96
C GLU A 39 -3.26 8.44 -11.68
N ARG A 40 -4.57 8.59 -11.86
CA ARG A 40 -5.55 8.60 -10.77
C ARG A 40 -5.70 7.24 -10.07
N SER A 41 -5.62 6.14 -10.81
CA SER A 41 -5.74 4.77 -10.24
C SER A 41 -4.49 4.39 -9.46
N LYS A 42 -3.30 4.81 -9.92
CA LYS A 42 -2.03 4.63 -9.20
C LYS A 42 -2.03 5.37 -7.88
N THR A 43 -2.38 6.65 -7.93
CA THR A 43 -2.48 7.51 -6.75
C THR A 43 -3.48 6.95 -5.75
N TYR A 44 -4.57 6.35 -6.23
CA TYR A 44 -5.57 5.71 -5.38
C TYR A 44 -5.01 4.49 -4.62
N LEU A 45 -4.34 3.55 -5.31
CA LEU A 45 -3.74 2.39 -4.65
C LEU A 45 -2.63 2.78 -3.67
N LEU A 46 -1.73 3.67 -4.10
CA LEU A 46 -0.65 4.14 -3.23
C LEU A 46 -1.22 4.79 -1.96
N ARG A 47 -2.30 5.59 -2.09
CA ARG A 47 -3.00 6.14 -0.93
C ARG A 47 -3.58 5.06 -0.03
N ILE A 48 -4.18 4.00 -0.57
CA ILE A 48 -4.68 2.88 0.23
C ILE A 48 -3.52 2.23 1.01
N LEU A 49 -2.44 1.86 0.31
CA LEU A 49 -1.28 1.19 0.90
C LEU A 49 -0.67 2.01 2.03
N LEU A 50 -0.44 3.31 1.78
CA LEU A 50 0.07 4.26 2.78
C LEU A 50 -0.90 4.46 3.94
N THR A 51 -2.20 4.58 3.66
CA THR A 51 -3.22 4.74 4.71
C THR A 51 -3.26 3.52 5.63
N VAL A 52 -3.14 2.31 5.07
CA VAL A 52 -3.09 1.08 5.87
C VAL A 52 -1.82 1.00 6.69
N ALA A 53 -0.68 1.39 6.13
CA ALA A 53 0.60 1.45 6.86
C ALA A 53 0.50 2.41 8.05
N LEU A 54 0.06 3.65 7.80
CA LEU A 54 -0.15 4.67 8.83
C LEU A 54 -1.15 4.20 9.90
N LYS A 55 -2.22 3.52 9.50
CA LYS A 55 -3.19 2.95 10.44
C LYS A 55 -2.55 1.86 11.32
N CYS A 56 -1.71 1.00 10.75
CA CYS A 56 -0.98 -0.02 11.51
C CYS A 56 -0.02 0.62 12.52
N ILE A 57 0.70 1.66 12.11
CA ILE A 57 1.55 2.47 12.99
C ILE A 57 0.74 3.08 14.12
N THR A 58 -0.36 3.77 13.80
CA THR A 58 -1.22 4.45 14.78
C THR A 58 -1.80 3.46 15.82
N ILE A 59 -2.23 2.27 15.38
CA ILE A 59 -2.79 1.24 16.29
C ILE A 59 -1.73 0.65 17.23
N LYS A 60 -0.48 0.61 16.78
CA LYS A 60 0.66 0.13 17.57
C LYS A 60 1.47 1.27 18.20
N TRP A 61 0.99 2.50 18.11
CA TRP A 61 1.64 3.65 18.70
C TRP A 61 1.79 3.47 20.21
N LEU A 62 2.99 3.72 20.73
CA LEU A 62 3.37 3.51 22.14
C LEU A 62 3.22 2.06 22.65
N LYS A 63 3.09 1.07 21.75
CA LYS A 63 3.16 -0.34 22.13
C LYS A 63 4.60 -0.86 22.02
N PRO A 64 5.00 -1.83 22.85
CA PRO A 64 6.35 -2.39 22.84
C PRO A 64 6.68 -3.14 21.55
N GLU A 65 5.66 -3.61 20.82
CA GLU A 65 5.84 -4.33 19.57
C GLU A 65 5.54 -3.45 18.35
N PRO A 66 6.48 -3.32 17.38
CA PRO A 66 6.23 -2.58 16.16
C PRO A 66 5.18 -3.28 15.28
N PRO A 67 4.52 -2.54 14.37
CA PRO A 67 3.69 -3.15 13.34
C PRO A 67 4.57 -4.03 12.44
N THR A 68 4.11 -5.23 12.12
CA THR A 68 4.83 -6.15 11.24
C THR A 68 4.33 -6.02 9.81
N TYR A 69 5.18 -6.37 8.84
CA TYR A 69 4.80 -6.48 7.44
C TYR A 69 3.55 -7.35 7.25
N ASN A 70 3.50 -8.53 7.89
CA ASN A 70 2.33 -9.42 7.84
C ASN A 70 1.05 -8.75 8.36
N CYS A 71 1.17 -7.97 9.45
CA CYS A 71 0.05 -7.20 9.98
C CYS A 71 -0.43 -6.14 8.98
N TRP A 72 0.48 -5.50 8.26
CA TRP A 72 0.12 -4.55 7.20
C TRP A 72 -0.55 -5.25 6.01
N ILE A 73 0.06 -6.32 5.49
CA ILE A 73 -0.47 -7.12 4.38
C ILE A 73 -1.86 -7.67 4.67
N GLN A 74 -2.10 -8.22 5.87
CA GLN A 74 -3.43 -8.69 6.27
C GLN A 74 -4.49 -7.59 6.16
N ARG A 75 -4.16 -6.36 6.60
CA ARG A 75 -5.10 -5.24 6.52
C ARG A 75 -5.32 -4.77 5.08
N VAL A 76 -4.30 -4.85 4.23
CA VAL A 76 -4.46 -4.57 2.80
C VAL A 76 -5.38 -5.61 2.15
N TRP A 77 -5.24 -6.89 2.52
CA TRP A 77 -6.13 -7.97 2.08
C TRP A 77 -7.58 -7.79 2.55
N ASP A 78 -7.79 -7.30 3.78
CA ASP A 78 -9.14 -6.99 4.28
C ASP A 78 -9.80 -5.91 3.42
N ILE A 79 -9.06 -4.84 3.07
CA ILE A 79 -9.57 -3.76 2.19
C ILE A 79 -9.85 -4.31 0.79
N HIS A 80 -8.93 -5.09 0.23
CA HIS A 80 -9.13 -5.69 -1.08
C HIS A 80 -10.36 -6.59 -1.12
N HIS A 81 -10.61 -7.43 -0.10
CA HIS A 81 -11.82 -8.23 0.02
C HIS A 81 -13.09 -7.37 0.11
N MET A 82 -13.06 -6.29 0.91
CA MET A 82 -14.19 -5.36 1.00
C MET A 82 -14.49 -4.67 -0.34
N GLU A 83 -13.44 -4.26 -1.07
CA GLU A 83 -13.59 -3.71 -2.42
C GLU A 83 -14.09 -4.78 -3.40
N GLN A 84 -13.60 -6.01 -3.34
CA GLN A 84 -14.08 -7.11 -4.18
C GLN A 84 -15.59 -7.28 -4.07
N ILE A 85 -16.14 -7.36 -2.85
CA ILE A 85 -17.58 -7.46 -2.62
C ILE A 85 -18.29 -6.25 -3.23
N THR A 86 -17.80 -5.04 -2.96
CA THR A 86 -18.40 -3.79 -3.47
C THR A 86 -18.42 -3.73 -5.00
N TYR A 87 -17.33 -4.10 -5.66
CA TYR A 87 -17.19 -4.09 -7.11
C TYR A 87 -18.00 -5.21 -7.78
N LEU A 88 -18.11 -6.37 -7.13
CA LEU A 88 -18.98 -7.46 -7.60
C LEU A 88 -20.45 -7.05 -7.56
N LEU A 89 -20.91 -6.45 -6.45
CA LEU A 89 -22.28 -5.94 -6.32
C LEU A 89 -22.61 -4.86 -7.35
N ARG A 90 -21.61 -4.09 -7.78
CA ARG A 90 -21.75 -3.05 -8.81
C ARG A 90 -21.55 -3.56 -10.23
N LEU A 91 -21.31 -4.86 -10.44
CA LEU A 91 -20.99 -5.46 -11.74
C LEU A 91 -19.75 -4.83 -12.42
N GLN A 92 -18.80 -4.36 -11.63
CA GLN A 92 -17.59 -3.63 -12.07
C GLN A 92 -16.30 -4.44 -11.85
N LYS A 93 -16.37 -5.77 -11.86
CA LYS A 93 -15.24 -6.66 -11.57
C LYS A 93 -13.99 -6.37 -12.41
N ASN A 94 -14.17 -5.98 -13.67
CA ASN A 94 -13.10 -5.58 -14.58
C ASN A 94 -12.31 -4.36 -14.09
N ILE A 95 -12.97 -3.40 -13.43
CA ILE A 95 -12.33 -2.20 -12.88
C ILE A 95 -11.47 -2.58 -11.68
N LEU A 96 -11.97 -3.44 -10.80
CA LEU A 96 -11.22 -3.95 -9.66
C LEU A 96 -9.95 -4.68 -10.12
N ILE A 97 -10.08 -5.61 -11.08
CA ILE A 97 -8.93 -6.38 -11.58
C ILE A 97 -7.86 -5.45 -12.13
N LYS A 98 -8.25 -4.50 -13.00
CA LYS A 98 -7.31 -3.53 -13.57
C LYS A 98 -6.61 -2.72 -12.47
N ARG A 99 -7.38 -2.26 -11.49
CA ARG A 99 -6.86 -1.44 -10.39
C ARG A 99 -5.87 -2.23 -9.53
N TRP A 100 -6.24 -3.39 -9.00
CA TRP A 100 -5.40 -4.10 -8.04
C TRP A 100 -4.29 -4.94 -8.68
N ALA A 101 -4.37 -5.28 -9.97
CA ALA A 101 -3.38 -6.13 -10.65
C ALA A 101 -1.92 -5.77 -10.37
N PRO A 102 -1.49 -4.48 -10.38
CA PRO A 102 -0.09 -4.12 -10.15
C PRO A 102 0.37 -4.34 -8.71
N VAL A 103 -0.53 -4.54 -7.74
CA VAL A 103 -0.15 -4.75 -6.34
C VAL A 103 -0.34 -6.21 -5.94
N MET A 104 -1.06 -7.00 -6.73
CA MET A 104 -1.32 -8.42 -6.43
C MET A 104 -0.04 -9.24 -6.25
N HIS A 105 1.00 -8.97 -7.05
CA HIS A 105 2.26 -9.71 -6.93
C HIS A 105 3.01 -9.37 -5.62
N LEU A 106 2.90 -8.13 -5.11
CA LEU A 106 3.44 -7.71 -3.81
C LEU A 106 2.71 -8.36 -2.63
N LEU A 107 1.43 -8.72 -2.80
CA LEU A 107 0.58 -9.21 -1.71
C LEU A 107 0.61 -10.75 -1.55
N ILE A 108 1.31 -11.48 -2.43
CA ILE A 108 1.37 -12.94 -2.47
C ILE A 108 2.69 -13.50 -1.90
N GLN A 109 3.65 -12.65 -1.53
CA GLN A 109 4.92 -13.06 -0.87
C GLN A 109 4.69 -13.59 0.56
#